data_AF-X1B1Q1-F1
#
_entry.id   AF-X1B1Q1-F1
#
_cell.length_a   1.000
_cell.length_b   1.000
_cell.length_c   1.000
_cell.angle_alpha   90.00
_cell.angle_beta   90.00
_cell.angle_gamma   90.00
#
_symmetry.space_group_name_H-M   'P 1'
#
loop_
_entity.id
_entity.type
_entity.pdbx_description
1 polymer ?
#
loop_
_entity_poly.entity_id
_entity_poly.type
_entity_poly.pdbx_seq_one_letter_code
_entity_poly.pdbx_strand_id
1 'polypeptide(L)'
;MDPLAGQSLIDEEYPFWLRAPFRLLTDVTQFRKIDPWSLEIDQLITRFVEEMKLRDDINFPVLGRAVLSSSILYRAKVTDLIKIIEQTDEKDESLDVMGFDIPEISPSYHLSQRPVSFSELVFAFEGLLKQ
;
A
#
# COMPACT_ATOMS: atom_id res chain seq x y z
N MET A 1 33.05 -27.95 3.88
CA MET A 1 32.66 -27.11 2.72
C MET A 1 31.49 -26.29 3.17
N ASP A 2 31.68 -24.98 3.34
CA ASP A 2 30.64 -24.09 3.84
C ASP A 2 29.52 -23.94 2.79
N PRO A 3 28.26 -24.25 3.10
CA PRO A 3 27.14 -24.11 2.14
C PRO A 3 26.90 -22.66 1.70
N LEU A 4 27.44 -21.69 2.44
CA LEU A 4 27.29 -20.26 2.19
C LEU A 4 28.22 -19.75 1.06
N ALA A 5 29.33 -20.44 0.80
CA ALA A 5 30.27 -20.05 -0.25
C ALA A 5 29.72 -20.29 -1.66
N GLY A 6 28.82 -21.26 -1.82
CA GLY A 6 28.13 -21.52 -3.08
C GLY A 6 27.11 -20.43 -3.44
N GLN A 7 26.51 -19.76 -2.44
CA GLN A 7 25.48 -18.75 -2.68
C GLN A 7 26.05 -17.44 -3.20
N SER A 8 27.25 -17.03 -2.74
CA SER A 8 27.86 -15.75 -3.14
C SER A 8 28.41 -15.75 -4.57
N LEU A 9 28.84 -16.91 -5.09
CA LEU A 9 29.36 -17.02 -6.46
C LEU A 9 28.25 -16.91 -7.51
N ILE A 10 27.06 -17.44 -7.21
CA ILE A 10 25.88 -17.33 -8.09
C ILE A 10 25.37 -15.88 -8.11
N ASP A 11 25.48 -15.21 -6.96
CA ASP A 11 25.09 -13.82 -6.80
C ASP A 11 26.05 -12.83 -7.48
N GLU A 12 27.14 -13.22 -8.15
CA GLU A 12 27.93 -12.28 -8.98
C GLU A 12 27.57 -12.36 -10.48
N GLU A 13 27.05 -13.50 -10.94
CA GLU A 13 26.81 -13.79 -12.35
C GLU A 13 25.48 -13.19 -12.89
N TYR A 14 24.48 -13.01 -12.02
CA TYR A 14 23.18 -12.45 -12.43
C TYR A 14 23.13 -10.93 -12.34
N PRO A 15 22.39 -10.22 -13.20
CA PRO A 15 22.15 -8.79 -13.01
C PRO A 15 21.52 -8.46 -11.64
N PHE A 16 21.84 -7.30 -11.08
CA PHE A 16 21.41 -6.94 -9.72
C PHE A 16 19.88 -6.92 -9.57
N TRP A 17 19.14 -6.60 -10.64
CA TRP A 17 17.67 -6.57 -10.64
C TRP A 17 17.02 -7.95 -10.52
N LEU A 18 17.78 -9.04 -10.72
CA LEU A 18 17.30 -10.42 -10.51
C LEU A 18 17.66 -10.97 -9.12
N ARG A 19 18.41 -10.20 -8.31
CA ARG A 19 18.83 -10.58 -6.96
C ARG A 19 17.87 -10.02 -5.92
N ALA A 20 17.81 -10.63 -4.73
CA ALA A 20 17.07 -10.05 -3.62
C ALA A 20 17.73 -8.72 -3.20
N PRO A 21 16.96 -7.67 -2.83
CA PRO A 21 15.50 -7.63 -2.71
C PRO A 21 14.77 -7.27 -4.02
N PHE A 22 15.48 -6.86 -5.08
CA PHE A 22 14.90 -6.28 -6.29
C PHE A 22 14.20 -7.27 -7.22
N ARG A 23 14.52 -8.56 -7.11
CA ARG A 23 13.88 -9.64 -7.86
C ARG A 23 12.36 -9.53 -7.84
N LEU A 24 11.81 -9.14 -6.69
CA LEU A 24 10.41 -8.86 -6.47
C LEU A 24 9.83 -7.89 -7.51
N LEU A 25 10.52 -6.77 -7.79
CA LEU A 25 10.06 -5.80 -8.78
C LEU A 25 10.04 -6.38 -10.21
N THR A 26 10.89 -7.35 -10.51
CA THR A 26 10.97 -7.95 -11.85
C THR A 26 10.08 -9.17 -12.06
N ASP A 27 9.81 -9.93 -10.99
CA ASP A 27 9.05 -11.18 -11.01
C ASP A 27 7.88 -11.12 -10.03
N VAL A 28 6.70 -10.78 -10.58
CA VAL A 28 5.47 -10.66 -9.80
C VAL A 28 4.99 -11.99 -9.21
N THR A 29 5.47 -13.14 -9.72
CA THR A 29 5.01 -14.45 -9.26
C THR A 29 5.52 -14.79 -7.87
N GLN A 30 6.68 -14.25 -7.48
CA GLN A 30 7.26 -14.45 -6.15
C GLN A 30 6.40 -13.84 -5.05
N PHE A 31 5.58 -12.84 -5.38
CA PHE A 31 4.74 -12.14 -4.40
C PHE A 31 3.60 -12.96 -3.83
N ARG A 32 3.12 -14.00 -4.53
CA ARG A 32 2.06 -14.86 -3.97
C ARG A 32 2.50 -15.55 -2.67
N LYS A 33 3.79 -15.56 -2.36
CA LYS A 33 4.37 -16.21 -1.18
C LYS A 33 4.67 -15.22 -0.05
N ILE A 34 4.51 -13.92 -0.27
CA ILE A 34 4.95 -12.86 0.64
C ILE A 34 3.74 -12.04 1.05
N ASP A 35 3.63 -11.73 2.34
CA ASP A 35 2.59 -10.85 2.84
C ASP A 35 2.76 -9.43 2.26
N PRO A 36 1.75 -8.87 1.58
CA PRO A 36 1.86 -7.53 0.97
C PRO A 36 2.21 -6.44 1.98
N TRP A 37 1.73 -6.53 3.22
CA TRP A 37 1.91 -5.49 4.24
C TRP A 37 3.34 -5.39 4.76
N SER A 38 4.07 -6.50 4.75
CA SER A 38 5.50 -6.54 5.12
C SER A 38 6.44 -5.78 4.18
N LEU A 39 5.97 -5.35 2.99
CA LEU A 39 6.81 -4.78 1.95
C LEU A 39 6.68 -3.26 1.84
N GLU A 40 7.80 -2.54 2.01
CA GLU A 40 7.92 -1.10 1.73
C GLU A 40 8.25 -0.86 0.24
N ILE A 41 7.20 -0.86 -0.59
CA ILE A 41 7.30 -0.80 -2.06
C ILE A 41 8.00 0.50 -2.53
N ASP A 42 7.70 1.62 -1.87
CA ASP A 42 8.27 2.94 -2.13
C ASP A 42 9.79 2.97 -1.94
N GLN A 43 10.27 2.41 -0.82
CA GLN A 43 11.69 2.31 -0.55
C GLN A 43 12.37 1.35 -1.52
N LEU A 44 11.72 0.23 -1.86
CA LEU A 44 12.26 -0.76 -2.78
C LEU A 44 12.48 -0.17 -4.18
N ILE A 45 11.52 0.59 -4.70
CA ILE A 45 11.63 1.25 -6.01
C ILE A 45 12.70 2.35 -5.97
N THR A 46 12.73 3.15 -4.91
CA THR A 46 13.72 4.22 -4.76
C THR A 46 15.13 3.65 -4.82
N ARG A 47 15.42 2.62 -4.01
CA ARG A 47 16.72 1.94 -4.02
C ARG A 47 17.02 1.27 -5.35
N PHE A 48 16.00 0.73 -6.03
CA PHE A 48 16.16 0.10 -7.34
C PHE A 48 16.65 1.09 -8.41
N VAL A 49 16.05 2.28 -8.44
CA VAL A 49 16.43 3.35 -9.36
C VAL A 49 17.80 3.93 -9.01
N GLU A 50 18.09 4.07 -7.72
CA GLU A 50 19.42 4.50 -7.25
C GLU A 50 20.52 3.52 -7.69
N GLU A 51 20.31 2.22 -7.51
CA GLU A 51 21.24 1.18 -7.97
C GLU A 51 21.45 1.20 -9.50
N MET A 52 20.39 1.43 -10.30
CA MET A 52 20.55 1.59 -11.75
C MET A 52 21.40 2.82 -12.10
N LYS A 53 21.19 3.93 -11.41
CA LYS A 53 21.94 5.18 -11.63
C LYS A 53 23.41 5.03 -11.22
N LEU A 54 23.68 4.37 -10.10
CA LEU A 54 25.05 4.12 -9.60
C LEU A 54 25.89 3.31 -10.58
N ARG A 55 25.25 2.42 -11.34
CA ARG A 55 25.91 1.54 -12.31
C ARG A 55 26.01 2.15 -13.72
N ASP A 56 25.40 3.32 -13.94
CA ASP A 56 25.28 3.98 -15.26
C ASP A 56 24.69 3.06 -16.36
N ASP A 57 23.91 2.05 -15.95
CA ASP A 57 23.30 1.04 -16.82
C ASP A 57 21.78 1.02 -16.61
N ILE A 58 21.11 2.02 -17.19
CA ILE A 58 19.67 2.19 -17.06
C ILE A 58 18.95 1.30 -18.08
N ASN A 59 18.45 0.16 -17.61
CA ASN A 59 17.63 -0.74 -18.41
C ASN A 59 16.14 -0.34 -18.34
N PHE A 60 15.68 0.47 -19.28
CA PHE A 60 14.28 0.95 -19.34
C PHE A 60 13.22 -0.18 -19.39
N PRO A 61 13.39 -1.27 -20.16
CA PRO A 61 12.47 -2.40 -20.11
C PRO A 61 12.30 -3.00 -18.71
N VAL A 62 13.39 -3.10 -17.95
CA VAL A 62 13.36 -3.62 -16.59
C VAL A 62 12.68 -2.63 -15.65
N LEU A 63 12.93 -1.32 -15.78
CA LEU A 63 12.21 -0.28 -15.03
C LEU A 63 10.71 -0.32 -15.30
N GLY A 64 10.30 -0.47 -16.57
CA GLY A 64 8.88 -0.59 -16.93
C GLY A 64 8.22 -1.79 -16.24
N ARG A 65 8.92 -2.92 -16.17
CA ARG A 65 8.45 -4.10 -15.41
C ARG A 65 8.37 -3.81 -13.92
N ALA A 66 9.37 -3.15 -13.34
CA ALA A 66 9.37 -2.76 -11.92
C ALA A 66 8.16 -1.89 -11.56
N VAL A 67 7.85 -0.88 -12.39
CA VAL A 67 6.70 0.02 -12.22
C VAL A 67 5.36 -0.71 -12.37
N LEU A 68 5.26 -1.65 -13.33
CA LEU A 68 4.07 -2.46 -13.50
C LEU A 68 3.85 -3.38 -12.28
N SER A 69 4.91 -4.09 -11.86
CA SER A 69 4.87 -4.96 -10.68
C SER A 69 4.48 -4.19 -9.43
N SER A 70 5.02 -2.99 -9.22
CA SER A 70 4.66 -2.15 -8.07
C SER A 70 3.19 -1.71 -8.11
N SER A 71 2.66 -1.42 -9.29
CA SER A 71 1.24 -1.06 -9.44
C SER A 71 0.32 -2.23 -9.09
N ILE A 72 0.69 -3.45 -9.51
CA ILE A 72 -0.03 -4.67 -9.16
C ILE A 72 0.01 -4.91 -7.64
N LEU A 73 1.17 -4.70 -7.00
CA LEU A 73 1.32 -4.81 -5.56
C LEU A 73 0.47 -3.81 -4.79
N TYR A 74 0.48 -2.56 -5.23
CA TYR A 74 -0.30 -1.51 -4.59
C TYR A 74 -1.80 -1.81 -4.69
N ARG A 75 -2.25 -2.32 -5.84
CA ARG A 75 -3.63 -2.79 -6.01
C ARG A 75 -3.97 -3.93 -5.05
N ALA A 76 -3.06 -4.88 -4.84
CA ALA A 76 -3.28 -5.97 -3.88
C ALA A 76 -3.44 -5.44 -2.45
N LYS A 77 -2.57 -4.53 -2.01
CA LYS A 77 -2.68 -3.86 -0.70
C LYS A 77 -4.02 -3.15 -0.52
N VAL A 78 -4.43 -2.34 -1.50
CA VAL A 78 -5.71 -1.63 -1.46
C VAL A 78 -6.89 -2.60 -1.43
N THR A 79 -6.82 -3.67 -2.22
CA THR A 79 -7.88 -4.70 -2.26
C THR A 79 -8.02 -5.39 -0.90
N ASP A 80 -6.91 -5.73 -0.24
CA ASP A 80 -6.96 -6.36 1.08
C ASP A 80 -7.39 -5.39 2.17
N LEU A 81 -7.00 -4.11 2.08
CA LEU A 81 -7.49 -3.06 2.96
C LEU A 81 -9.02 -2.91 2.87
N ILE A 82 -9.58 -2.92 1.65
CA ILE A 82 -11.03 -2.85 1.44
C ILE A 82 -11.74 -4.02 2.12
N LYS A 83 -11.25 -5.26 1.95
CA LYS A 83 -11.85 -6.43 2.62
C LYS A 83 -11.82 -6.31 4.15
N ILE A 84 -10.73 -5.76 4.70
CA ILE A 84 -10.62 -5.55 6.15
C ILE A 84 -11.65 -4.53 6.63
N ILE A 85 -11.87 -3.44 5.88
CA ILE A 85 -12.89 -2.44 6.18
C ILE A 85 -14.28 -3.09 6.13
N GLU A 86 -14.62 -3.77 5.04
CA GLU A 86 -15.93 -4.45 4.87
C GLU A 86 -16.20 -5.45 6.02
N GLN A 87 -15.21 -6.25 6.40
CA GLN A 87 -15.32 -7.19 7.53
C GLN A 87 -15.45 -6.51 8.91
N THR A 88 -14.98 -5.27 9.04
CA THR A 88 -15.09 -4.51 10.28
C THR A 88 -16.49 -3.89 10.38
N ASP A 89 -16.99 -3.33 9.28
CA ASP A 89 -18.34 -2.76 9.19
C ASP A 89 -19.42 -3.83 9.45
N GLU A 90 -19.28 -5.04 8.86
CA GLU A 90 -20.18 -6.18 9.12
C GLU A 90 -20.16 -6.64 10.59
N LYS A 91 -19.04 -6.46 11.30
CA LYS A 91 -18.95 -6.81 12.72
C LYS A 91 -19.62 -5.76 13.60
N ASP A 92 -19.57 -4.48 13.24
CA ASP A 92 -20.29 -3.43 13.97
C ASP A 92 -21.81 -3.67 13.94
N GLU A 93 -22.36 -4.10 12.79
CA GLU A 93 -23.77 -4.53 12.71
C GLU A 93 -24.10 -5.71 13.65
N SER A 94 -23.14 -6.62 13.88
CA SER A 94 -23.32 -7.76 14.80
C SER A 94 -23.16 -7.39 16.29
N LEU A 95 -22.41 -6.33 16.60
CA LEU A 95 -22.20 -5.82 17.94
C LEU A 95 -23.44 -5.03 18.44
N ASP A 96 -24.18 -4.40 17.53
CA ASP A 96 -25.48 -3.76 17.81
C ASP A 96 -26.54 -4.76 18.34
N VAL A 97 -26.35 -6.07 18.09
CA VAL A 97 -27.23 -7.14 18.61
C VAL A 97 -26.94 -7.48 20.08
N MET A 98 -25.78 -7.07 20.62
CA MET A 98 -25.29 -7.50 21.93
C MET A 98 -25.63 -6.55 23.10
N GLY A 99 -26.68 -5.73 22.96
CA GLY A 99 -27.40 -5.09 24.07
C GLY A 99 -26.56 -4.23 25.02
N PHE A 100 -25.42 -3.74 24.57
CA PHE A 100 -24.70 -2.70 25.31
C PHE A 100 -25.38 -1.36 25.02
N ASP A 101 -26.02 -0.78 26.04
CA ASP A 101 -26.41 0.65 26.04
C ASP A 101 -25.13 1.49 26.05
N ILE A 102 -24.45 1.56 24.91
CA ILE A 102 -23.40 2.55 24.68
C ILE A 102 -24.14 3.90 24.62
N PRO A 103 -23.83 4.85 25.50
CA PRO A 103 -24.43 6.18 25.39
C PRO A 103 -24.07 6.73 24.01
N GLU A 104 -25.08 7.13 23.23
CA GLU A 104 -24.91 7.70 21.90
C GLU A 104 -23.93 8.87 21.95
N ILE A 105 -22.67 8.62 21.60
CA ILE A 105 -21.73 9.68 21.30
C ILE A 105 -22.14 10.17 19.93
N SER A 106 -22.82 11.31 19.88
CA SER A 106 -23.23 11.91 18.62
C SER A 106 -22.01 12.00 17.70
N PRO A 107 -22.02 11.38 16.51
CA PRO A 107 -20.92 11.52 15.58
C PRO A 107 -20.68 13.02 15.38
N SER A 108 -19.43 13.46 15.53
CA SER A 108 -19.05 14.85 15.27
C SER A 108 -19.60 15.24 13.90
N TYR A 109 -20.58 16.15 13.89
CA TYR A 109 -21.43 16.53 12.76
C TYR A 109 -20.79 16.28 11.37
N HIS A 110 -20.99 15.09 10.81
CA HIS A 110 -20.68 14.83 9.41
C HIS A 110 -21.89 15.30 8.62
N LEU A 111 -21.88 16.58 8.23
CA LEU A 111 -23.00 17.27 7.58
C LEU A 111 -23.25 16.83 6.12
N SER A 112 -23.19 15.51 5.83
CA SER A 112 -23.66 14.81 4.61
C SER A 112 -22.57 14.13 3.79
N GLN A 113 -22.84 12.88 3.37
CA GLN A 113 -22.16 12.18 2.28
C GLN A 113 -22.61 12.67 0.88
N ARG A 114 -23.31 13.79 0.78
CA ARG A 114 -23.65 14.44 -0.51
C ARG A 114 -22.60 15.48 -0.87
N PRO A 115 -22.34 15.72 -2.17
CA PRO A 115 -21.52 16.85 -2.58
C PRO A 115 -22.15 18.14 -2.05
N VAL A 116 -21.42 18.81 -1.16
CA VAL A 116 -21.83 20.06 -0.51
C VAL A 116 -21.59 21.20 -1.50
N SER A 117 -22.60 22.05 -1.70
CA SER A 117 -22.46 23.24 -2.53
C SER A 117 -21.60 24.30 -1.82
N PHE A 118 -20.91 25.16 -2.58
CA PHE A 118 -20.09 26.24 -2.00
C PHE A 118 -20.90 27.15 -1.05
N SER A 119 -22.18 27.39 -1.38
CA SER A 119 -23.12 28.15 -0.54
C SER A 119 -23.35 27.52 0.84
N GLU A 120 -23.49 26.19 0.89
CA GLU A 120 -23.69 25.48 2.17
C GLU A 120 -22.43 25.51 3.03
N LEU A 121 -21.25 25.45 2.40
CA LEU A 121 -19.98 25.52 3.11
C LEU A 121 -19.74 26.91 3.71
N VAL A 122 -20.04 27.98 2.95
CA VAL A 122 -19.97 29.35 3.46
C VAL A 122 -20.97 29.56 4.60
N PHE A 123 -22.21 29.07 4.46
CA PHE A 123 -23.23 29.18 5.50
C PHE A 123 -22.82 28.47 6.80
N ALA A 124 -22.27 27.26 6.71
CA ALA A 124 -21.76 26.53 7.86
C ALA A 124 -20.58 27.26 8.53
N PHE A 125 -19.67 27.82 7.73
CA PHE A 125 -18.52 28.57 8.24
C PHE A 125 -18.93 29.86 8.96
N GLU A 126 -19.90 30.60 8.41
CA GLU A 126 -20.45 31.79 9.06
C GLU A 126 -21.17 31.47 10.37
N GLY A 127 -21.83 30.30 10.46
CA GLY A 127 -22.45 29.83 11.69
C GLY A 127 -21.44 29.56 12.80
N LEU A 128 -20.26 29.06 12.43
CA LEU A 128 -19.19 28.70 13.36
C LEU A 128 -18.45 29.94 13.89
N LEU A 129 -18.35 31.01 13.10
CA LEU A 129 -17.74 32.28 13.51
C LEU A 129 -18.61 33.11 14.48
N LYS A 130 -19.89 32.77 14.63
CA LYS A 130 -20.83 33.48 15.53
C LYS A 130 -20.95 32.84 16.92
N GLN A 131 -20.16 31.80 17.18
CA GLN A 131 -20.06 31.11 18.46
C GLN A 131 -18.91 31.69 19.29
#